data_AF-A0A2K1IP71-F1
#
_entry.id   AF-A0A2K1IP71-F1
#
_cell.length_a   1.000
_cell.length_b   1.000
_cell.length_c   1.000
_cell.angle_alpha   90.00
_cell.angle_beta   90.00
_cell.angle_gamma   90.00
#
_symmetry.space_group_name_H-M   'P 1'
#
loop_
_entity.id
_entity.type
_entity.pdbx_description
1 polymer ?
#
loop_
_entity_poly.entity_id
_entity_poly.type
_entity_poly.pdbx_seq_one_letter_code
_entity_poly.pdbx_strand_id
1 'polypeptide(L)'
;MTSFAFWKASALSLEQNASTSPGETIYELMVPIDEPEILSQALNILAEFSTEIRISDEDLEKERGAVLEELRGGRNAMGRIQEAHWMLLNVLRPEHMAIVAVGDFPDTESVVELIKHHFGDRKPHDRGNVLSTIPLFPVPSHNEPHFSCFAEAEADDIESEYVERDQMQSTSLREYLQHFLRGEPVLGIEYEAQLQKTLIPDISVAEVTKIAEYYHTKCNCVIKTLEPRARATERNLRAMVAKIQALEGGDIAPWDEEHIPDSIVDKLPTPGVMVHSEQFQDIRATELILSNWMRVCYKCTEFLEDQVLIIDYAYGGLSEVDESDFISCSMGSIIAGEIGVFGHKPAVLLEILARKRAEVGTKVGAYVRTFSGECSPTDLDRALQLVYQHFVAEVVPSNEEVQFVMQMFLEGIKAQERDPFTAYANRAQEQWRISARSKATAVTMKDALSRILSVPCKEHYTAVALIPRAPRLQLILANLARLEQNLSKESKVAIATAGVVVIGTAIWRYTVRR
;
A
#
# COMPACT_ATOMS: atom_id res chain seq x y z
N MET A 1 4.64 19.96 13.45
CA MET A 1 5.22 20.20 12.11
C MET A 1 4.97 18.96 11.28
N THR A 2 3.94 19.00 10.43
CA THR A 2 3.55 17.94 9.48
C THR A 2 4.66 17.68 8.45
N SER A 3 4.76 16.46 7.91
CA SER A 3 5.59 16.17 6.74
C SER A 3 5.21 17.14 5.64
N PHE A 4 6.15 18.00 5.23
CA PHE A 4 5.97 18.97 4.15
C PHE A 4 6.59 18.39 2.90
N ALA A 5 5.80 18.22 1.84
CA ALA A 5 6.32 17.87 0.53
C ALA A 5 5.38 18.34 -0.58
N PHE A 6 5.57 19.58 -1.05
CA PHE A 6 5.24 19.91 -2.43
C PHE A 6 6.34 20.79 -3.02
N TRP A 7 6.89 20.32 -4.13
CA TRP A 7 7.76 21.08 -5.02
C TRP A 7 7.33 20.82 -6.45
N LYS A 8 7.30 21.89 -7.24
CA LYS A 8 6.96 21.85 -8.67
C LYS A 8 8.21 22.15 -9.49
N ALA A 9 9.00 21.12 -9.80
CA ALA A 9 9.99 21.19 -10.87
C ALA A 9 9.33 20.80 -12.19
N SER A 10 9.50 21.64 -13.20
CA SER A 10 8.95 21.43 -14.54
C SER A 10 9.88 20.53 -15.36
N ALA A 11 9.28 19.62 -16.13
CA ALA A 11 9.82 18.99 -17.35
C ALA A 11 10.51 17.61 -17.31
N LEU A 12 10.59 16.90 -16.19
CA LEU A 12 10.96 15.47 -16.22
C LEU A 12 9.87 14.60 -15.59
N SER A 13 9.46 13.53 -16.28
CA SER A 13 8.53 12.51 -15.81
C SER A 13 9.18 11.55 -14.80
N LEU A 14 9.88 12.12 -13.82
CA LEU A 14 10.52 11.38 -12.75
C LEU A 14 9.56 11.31 -11.56
N GLU A 15 9.50 10.16 -10.90
CA GLU A 15 8.84 10.05 -9.60
C GLU A 15 9.76 10.72 -8.57
N GLN A 16 9.27 11.81 -8.00
CA GLN A 16 9.99 12.63 -7.04
C GLN A 16 9.22 12.65 -5.72
N ASN A 17 9.92 12.42 -4.62
CA ASN A 17 9.32 12.48 -3.29
C ASN A 17 10.24 13.20 -2.31
N ALA A 18 9.65 13.81 -1.30
CA ALA A 18 10.38 14.35 -0.15
C ALA A 18 9.62 14.00 1.12
N SER A 19 10.32 13.65 2.18
CA SER A 19 9.70 13.40 3.48
C SER A 19 10.51 14.09 4.58
N THR A 20 9.82 14.59 5.60
CA THR A 20 10.48 15.22 6.75
C THR A 20 9.93 14.62 8.04
N SER A 21 10.84 14.06 8.83
CA SER A 21 10.63 13.44 10.13
C SER A 21 11.42 14.20 11.22
N PRO A 22 11.14 14.00 12.52
CA PRO A 22 11.80 14.79 13.58
C PRO A 22 13.32 14.79 13.55
N GLY A 23 13.95 13.74 13.03
CA GLY A 23 15.41 13.59 12.97
C GLY A 23 16.04 13.78 11.58
N GLU A 24 15.25 13.90 10.51
CA GLU A 24 15.74 13.77 9.13
C GLU A 24 14.82 14.43 8.10
N THR A 25 15.41 14.80 6.96
CA THR A 25 14.69 15.17 5.74
C THR A 25 15.27 14.35 4.60
N ILE A 26 14.44 13.59 3.89
CA ILE A 26 14.83 12.70 2.80
C ILE A 26 14.29 13.26 1.49
N TYR A 27 15.16 13.36 0.48
CA TYR A 27 14.79 13.66 -0.91
C TYR A 27 15.04 12.42 -1.76
N GLU A 28 14.01 11.94 -2.45
CA GLU A 28 14.06 10.73 -3.27
C GLU A 28 13.75 11.06 -4.73
N LEU A 29 14.60 10.57 -5.63
CA LEU A 29 14.44 10.69 -7.08
C LEU A 29 14.66 9.32 -7.72
N MET A 30 13.65 8.78 -8.38
CA MET A 30 13.80 7.59 -9.21
C MET A 30 14.15 7.98 -10.63
N VAL A 31 15.36 7.62 -11.09
CA VAL A 31 15.92 8.00 -12.39
C VAL A 31 16.36 6.77 -13.20
N PRO A 32 16.20 6.78 -14.53
CA PRO A 32 16.79 5.76 -15.39
C PRO A 32 18.32 5.78 -15.30
N ILE A 33 18.93 4.62 -15.04
CA ILE A 33 20.39 4.48 -14.85
C ILE A 33 21.14 4.41 -16.19
N ASP A 34 20.45 4.02 -17.25
CA ASP A 34 20.95 3.91 -18.62
C ASP A 34 21.14 5.27 -19.33
N GLU A 35 20.67 6.35 -18.72
CA GLU A 35 20.79 7.72 -19.23
C GLU A 35 21.71 8.59 -18.33
N PRO A 36 23.03 8.60 -18.57
CA PRO A 36 23.99 9.29 -17.69
C PRO A 36 23.77 10.81 -17.62
N GLU A 37 23.20 11.41 -18.67
CA GLU A 37 22.82 12.82 -18.67
C GLU A 37 21.70 13.12 -17.67
N ILE A 38 20.69 12.24 -17.58
CA ILE A 38 19.59 12.38 -16.61
C ILE A 38 20.10 12.16 -15.19
N LEU A 39 20.96 11.16 -14.97
CA LEU A 39 21.57 10.92 -13.66
C LEU A 39 22.38 12.14 -13.17
N SER A 40 23.20 12.73 -14.05
CA SER A 40 23.96 13.94 -13.69
C SER A 40 23.04 15.14 -13.41
N GLN A 41 21.94 15.30 -14.16
CA GLN A 41 20.96 16.35 -13.88
C GLN A 41 20.27 16.15 -12.53
N ALA A 42 19.90 14.91 -12.20
CA ALA A 42 19.27 14.59 -10.92
C ALA A 42 20.21 14.86 -9.73
N LEU A 43 21.50 14.50 -9.84
CA LEU A 43 22.50 14.83 -8.83
C LEU A 43 22.68 16.33 -8.68
N ASN A 44 22.66 17.10 -9.77
CA ASN A 44 22.72 18.55 -9.70
C ASN A 44 21.48 19.14 -9.00
N ILE A 45 20.28 18.63 -9.28
CA ILE A 45 19.04 19.05 -8.61
C ILE A 45 19.14 18.79 -7.09
N LEU A 46 19.61 17.61 -6.67
CA LEU A 46 19.82 17.30 -5.25
C LEU A 46 20.88 18.21 -4.61
N ALA A 47 21.92 18.59 -5.36
CA ALA A 47 22.94 19.54 -4.89
C ALA A 47 22.34 20.94 -4.68
N GLU A 48 21.51 21.40 -5.61
CA GLU A 48 20.77 22.66 -5.49
C GLU A 48 19.82 22.64 -4.27
N PHE A 49 19.07 21.55 -4.07
CA PHE A 49 18.15 21.40 -2.94
C PHE A 49 18.85 21.43 -1.58
N SER A 50 20.04 20.85 -1.49
CA SER A 50 20.76 20.74 -0.21
C SER A 50 21.52 22.02 0.17
N THR A 51 21.92 22.84 -0.81
CA THR A 51 22.90 23.91 -0.54
C THR A 51 22.66 25.24 -1.24
N GLU A 52 21.77 25.30 -2.24
CA GLU A 52 21.48 26.53 -3.01
C GLU A 52 20.05 27.00 -2.81
N ILE A 53 19.46 26.67 -1.66
CA ILE A 53 18.09 27.07 -1.28
C ILE A 53 18.01 28.60 -1.29
N ARG A 54 17.24 29.14 -2.24
CA ARG A 54 16.84 30.55 -2.28
C ARG A 54 15.41 30.66 -1.80
N ILE A 55 15.19 31.50 -0.79
CA ILE A 55 13.85 31.79 -0.28
C ILE A 55 13.55 33.23 -0.62
N SER A 56 12.54 33.46 -1.46
CA SER A 56 12.01 34.80 -1.74
C SER A 56 10.65 34.98 -1.07
N ASP A 57 10.28 36.22 -0.75
CA ASP A 57 8.97 36.53 -0.18
C ASP A 57 7.82 36.14 -1.13
N GLU A 58 8.04 36.23 -2.44
CA GLU A 58 7.04 35.85 -3.45
C GLU A 58 6.82 34.34 -3.50
N ASP A 59 7.89 33.54 -3.43
CA ASP A 59 7.80 32.08 -3.43
C ASP A 59 7.19 31.58 -2.12
N LEU A 60 7.53 32.21 -0.99
CA LEU A 60 6.91 31.90 0.29
C LEU A 60 5.40 32.14 0.27
N GLU A 61 4.95 33.24 -0.34
CA GLU A 61 3.52 33.56 -0.40
C GLU A 61 2.74 32.62 -1.33
N LYS A 62 3.37 32.14 -2.40
CA LYS A 62 2.80 31.08 -3.27
C LYS A 62 2.63 29.77 -2.52
N GLU A 63 3.62 29.35 -1.74
CA GLU A 63 3.60 28.08 -1.01
C GLU A 63 2.76 28.12 0.28
N ARG A 64 2.55 29.31 0.86
CA ARG A 64 1.79 29.48 2.11
C ARG A 64 0.41 28.84 2.05
N GLY A 65 -0.28 28.92 0.91
CA GLY A 65 -1.60 28.31 0.72
C GLY A 65 -1.57 26.78 0.87
N ALA A 66 -0.65 26.12 0.17
CA ALA A 66 -0.49 24.67 0.21
C ALA A 66 -0.08 24.18 1.60
N VAL A 67 0.93 24.82 2.20
CA VAL A 67 1.41 24.55 3.57
C VAL A 67 0.28 24.69 4.60
N LEU A 68 -0.58 25.70 4.46
CA LEU A 68 -1.73 25.89 5.35
C LEU A 68 -2.81 24.83 5.14
N GLU A 69 -3.05 24.35 3.92
CA GLU A 69 -4.00 23.27 3.65
C GLU A 69 -3.51 21.93 4.23
N GLU A 70 -2.22 21.60 4.07
CA GLU A 70 -1.62 20.43 4.71
C GLU A 70 -1.69 20.53 6.24
N LEU A 71 -1.36 21.69 6.80
CA LEU A 71 -1.49 21.94 8.23
C LEU A 71 -2.94 21.79 8.71
N ARG A 72 -3.93 22.20 7.90
CA ARG A 72 -5.36 22.01 8.22
C ARG A 72 -5.74 20.53 8.20
N GLY A 73 -5.30 19.78 7.19
CA GLY A 73 -5.53 18.33 7.09
C GLY A 73 -4.87 17.54 8.23
N GLY A 74 -3.67 17.95 8.64
CA GLY A 74 -2.91 17.36 9.73
C GLY A 74 -3.38 17.75 11.14
N ARG A 75 -4.38 18.62 11.30
CA ARG A 75 -4.89 19.03 12.64
C ARG A 75 -5.93 18.08 13.24
N ASN A 76 -6.06 16.88 12.68
CA ASN A 76 -6.92 15.82 13.21
C ASN A 76 -6.33 15.22 14.51
N ALA A 77 -7.04 14.25 15.11
CA ALA A 77 -6.59 13.61 16.35
C ALA A 77 -5.21 12.96 16.22
N MET A 78 -4.93 12.31 15.08
CA MET A 78 -3.64 11.66 14.82
C MET A 78 -2.51 12.68 14.74
N GLY A 79 -2.68 13.78 14.01
CA GLY A 79 -1.62 14.78 13.90
C GLY A 79 -1.36 15.55 15.20
N ARG A 80 -2.36 15.75 16.08
CA ARG A 80 -2.13 16.29 17.44
C ARG A 80 -1.31 15.35 18.33
N ILE A 81 -1.58 14.05 18.22
CA ILE A 81 -0.80 13.01 18.90
C ILE A 81 0.63 13.00 18.37
N GLN A 82 0.77 13.05 17.05
CA GLN A 82 2.05 13.06 16.37
C GLN A 82 2.86 14.28 16.79
N GLU A 83 2.24 15.46 16.86
CA GLU A 83 2.84 16.69 17.36
C GLU A 83 3.30 16.57 18.82
N ALA A 84 2.50 15.99 19.70
CA ALA A 84 2.90 15.75 21.09
C ALA A 84 4.06 14.74 21.20
N HIS A 85 4.06 13.69 20.38
CA HIS A 85 5.15 12.72 20.31
C HIS A 85 6.43 13.36 19.77
N TRP A 86 6.32 14.21 18.76
CA TRP A 86 7.43 14.96 18.18
C TRP A 86 8.02 15.99 19.15
N MET A 87 7.23 16.59 20.05
CA MET A 87 7.79 17.44 21.12
C MET A 87 8.73 16.68 22.07
N LEU A 88 8.61 15.34 22.15
CA LEU A 88 9.49 14.50 22.96
C LEU A 88 10.74 14.04 22.21
N LEU A 89 10.71 14.06 20.87
CA LEU A 89 11.82 13.68 20.01
C LEU A 89 12.58 14.92 19.56
N ASN A 90 13.79 15.09 20.08
CA ASN A 90 14.60 16.27 19.79
C ASN A 90 15.10 16.28 18.33
N VAL A 91 15.34 17.51 17.87
CA VAL A 91 15.32 18.06 16.49
C VAL A 91 16.37 17.50 15.52
N LEU A 92 15.99 17.51 14.24
CA LEU A 92 16.79 17.43 13.00
C LEU A 92 18.24 17.81 13.23
N ARG A 93 19.18 16.95 12.78
CA ARG A 93 20.61 17.29 12.71
C ARG A 93 20.95 17.71 11.29
N PRO A 94 20.96 19.02 10.95
CA PRO A 94 21.27 19.49 9.60
C PRO A 94 22.77 19.39 9.28
N GLU A 95 23.57 18.94 10.24
CA GLU A 95 25.03 18.90 10.21
C GLU A 95 25.55 17.72 9.37
N HIS A 96 24.71 16.70 9.13
CA HIS A 96 25.08 15.46 8.46
C HIS A 96 24.23 15.29 7.19
N MET A 97 24.90 15.27 6.03
CA MET A 97 24.28 14.95 4.75
C MET A 97 24.89 13.65 4.22
N ALA A 98 24.03 12.74 3.76
CA ALA A 98 24.42 11.55 3.02
C ALA A 98 23.75 11.57 1.65
N ILE A 99 24.44 11.01 0.66
CA ILE A 99 23.88 10.68 -0.64
C ILE A 99 23.99 9.17 -0.77
N VAL A 100 22.85 8.54 -1.01
CA VAL A 100 22.75 7.11 -1.25
C VAL A 100 22.26 6.93 -2.67
N ALA A 101 23.06 6.26 -3.51
CA ALA A 101 22.69 5.90 -4.87
C ALA A 101 22.60 4.37 -4.95
N VAL A 102 21.43 3.85 -5.27
CA VAL A 102 21.17 2.40 -5.37
C VAL A 102 20.60 2.08 -6.75
N GLY A 103 21.14 1.03 -7.35
CA GLY A 103 20.72 0.53 -8.65
C GLY A 103 21.84 -0.21 -9.39
N ASP A 104 21.50 -0.78 -10.54
CA ASP A 104 22.39 -1.60 -11.37
C ASP A 104 23.40 -0.74 -12.17
N PHE A 105 24.23 0.02 -11.47
CA PHE A 105 25.26 0.84 -12.09
C PHE A 105 26.35 -0.05 -12.70
N PRO A 106 26.63 0.06 -14.02
CA PRO A 106 27.68 -0.73 -14.66
C PRO A 106 29.09 -0.30 -14.21
N ASP A 107 29.23 0.95 -13.73
CA ASP A 107 30.47 1.51 -13.20
C ASP A 107 30.18 2.39 -11.98
N THR A 108 30.46 1.84 -10.79
CA THR A 108 30.28 2.54 -9.52
C THR A 108 31.30 3.66 -9.32
N GLU A 109 32.51 3.58 -9.91
CA GLU A 109 33.53 4.63 -9.76
C GLU A 109 33.08 5.91 -10.44
N SER A 110 32.55 5.82 -11.67
CA SER A 110 31.96 6.96 -12.38
C SER A 110 30.84 7.65 -11.59
N VAL A 111 29.98 6.89 -10.90
CA VAL A 111 28.92 7.45 -10.05
C VAL A 111 29.52 8.19 -8.85
N VAL A 112 30.55 7.62 -8.21
CA VAL A 112 31.26 8.28 -7.11
C VAL A 112 31.95 9.56 -7.58
N GLU A 113 32.54 9.56 -8.77
CA GLU A 113 33.14 10.76 -9.37
C GLU A 113 32.09 11.84 -9.65
N LEU A 114 30.92 11.47 -10.18
CA LEU A 114 29.79 12.38 -10.36
C LEU A 114 29.32 12.99 -9.04
N ILE A 115 29.17 12.17 -7.99
CA ILE A 115 28.80 12.65 -6.66
C ILE A 115 29.87 13.62 -6.13
N LYS A 116 31.15 13.27 -6.23
CA LYS A 116 32.26 14.16 -5.83
C LYS A 116 32.27 15.45 -6.63
N HIS A 117 31.95 15.41 -7.92
CA HIS A 117 31.86 16.59 -8.76
C HIS A 117 30.78 17.57 -8.28
N HIS A 118 29.60 17.08 -7.91
CA HIS A 118 28.47 17.92 -7.51
C HIS A 118 28.48 18.34 -6.03
N PHE A 119 29.08 17.52 -5.16
CA PHE A 119 29.00 17.69 -3.70
C PHE A 119 30.36 17.83 -3.00
N GLY A 120 31.48 17.47 -3.64
CA GLY A 120 32.80 17.37 -2.99
C GLY A 120 33.35 18.69 -2.44
N ASP A 121 32.97 19.82 -3.03
CA ASP A 121 33.40 21.15 -2.58
C ASP A 121 32.44 21.78 -1.55
N ARG A 122 31.33 21.12 -1.22
CA ARG A 122 30.30 21.68 -0.34
C ARG A 122 30.66 21.43 1.14
N LYS A 123 30.73 22.49 1.93
CA LYS A 123 31.09 22.42 3.36
C LYS A 123 29.84 22.37 4.24
N PRO A 124 29.79 21.49 5.25
CA PRO A 124 28.72 21.50 6.24
C PRO A 124 28.71 22.84 6.98
N HIS A 125 27.52 23.40 7.17
CA HIS A 125 27.36 24.65 7.90
C HIS A 125 27.32 24.34 9.40
N ASP A 126 28.34 24.77 10.15
CA ASP A 126 28.40 24.60 11.61
C ASP A 126 27.31 25.46 12.27
N ARG A 127 26.23 24.82 12.70
CA ARG A 127 25.16 25.43 13.51
C ARG A 127 25.16 24.78 14.89
N GLY A 128 26.23 25.02 15.66
CA GLY A 128 26.36 24.81 17.11
C GLY A 128 25.31 23.91 17.78
N ASN A 129 25.74 22.71 18.18
CA ASN A 129 24.98 21.72 18.94
C ASN A 129 24.15 22.33 20.10
N VAL A 130 22.83 22.43 19.92
CA VAL A 130 21.90 22.61 21.04
C VAL A 130 21.27 21.26 21.36
N LEU A 131 22.00 20.44 22.11
CA LEU A 131 21.45 19.22 22.71
C LEU A 131 20.55 19.62 23.90
N SER A 132 19.24 19.64 23.69
CA SER A 132 18.26 19.79 24.78
C SER A 132 18.35 18.59 25.72
N THR A 133 18.55 18.84 27.02
CA THR A 133 18.58 17.80 28.06
C THR A 133 17.17 17.23 28.29
N ILE A 134 17.04 15.91 28.23
CA ILE A 134 15.77 15.20 28.48
C ILE A 134 15.49 15.19 29.99
N PRO A 135 14.32 15.67 30.46
CA PRO A 135 13.96 15.54 31.87
C PRO A 135 13.62 14.08 32.21
N LEU A 136 14.33 13.52 33.19
CA LEU A 136 14.06 12.20 33.78
C LEU A 136 13.08 12.34 34.95
N PHE A 137 12.02 11.54 34.93
CA PHE A 137 11.03 11.48 36.02
C PHE A 137 11.17 10.13 36.74
N PRO A 138 11.59 10.09 38.02
CA PRO A 138 11.70 8.84 38.76
C PRO A 138 10.31 8.30 39.14
N VAL A 139 10.09 7.01 38.91
CA VAL A 139 8.85 6.28 39.22
C VAL A 139 9.15 5.20 40.28
N PRO A 140 8.30 5.02 41.31
CA PRO A 140 8.52 4.06 42.40
C PRO A 140 8.33 2.58 41.99
N SER A 141 8.95 1.68 42.75
CA SER A 141 9.04 0.24 42.45
C SER A 141 7.87 -0.61 43.01
N HIS A 142 7.61 -1.75 42.38
CA HIS A 142 6.86 -2.89 42.93
C HIS A 142 7.62 -4.19 42.67
N ASN A 143 7.29 -5.26 43.40
CA ASN A 143 8.16 -6.43 43.54
C ASN A 143 8.07 -7.48 42.42
N GLU A 144 7.06 -7.48 41.54
CA GLU A 144 6.89 -8.56 40.53
C GLU A 144 6.43 -8.04 39.14
N PRO A 145 6.80 -8.73 38.04
CA PRO A 145 6.35 -8.44 36.67
C PRO A 145 4.99 -9.10 36.33
N HIS A 146 4.20 -8.44 35.47
CA HIS A 146 2.84 -8.85 35.08
C HIS A 146 2.69 -8.97 33.54
N PHE A 147 3.59 -9.69 32.87
CA PHE A 147 3.48 -9.97 31.44
C PHE A 147 3.90 -11.41 31.14
N SER A 148 3.35 -11.99 30.07
CA SER A 148 3.77 -13.26 29.48
C SER A 148 4.67 -12.99 28.27
N CYS A 149 5.75 -13.76 28.14
CA CYS A 149 6.65 -13.72 26.99
C CYS A 149 6.35 -14.90 26.07
N PHE A 150 6.07 -14.60 24.80
CA PHE A 150 5.93 -15.59 23.74
C PHE A 150 7.10 -15.40 22.76
N ALA A 151 7.70 -16.50 22.33
CA ALA A 151 8.70 -16.52 21.27
C ALA A 151 8.07 -17.23 20.08
N GLU A 152 7.36 -16.48 19.25
CA GLU A 152 6.95 -16.96 17.93
C GLU A 152 8.08 -16.73 16.92
N ALA A 153 8.13 -17.58 15.90
CA ALA A 153 9.20 -17.58 14.92
C ALA A 153 8.93 -16.52 13.84
N GLU A 154 9.56 -15.34 13.96
CA GLU A 154 9.80 -14.39 12.84
C GLU A 154 10.69 -15.00 11.72
N ALA A 155 11.02 -16.30 11.79
CA ALA A 155 12.01 -16.94 10.92
C ALA A 155 11.50 -17.21 9.49
N ASP A 156 10.20 -17.27 9.27
CA ASP A 156 9.66 -17.68 7.96
C ASP A 156 9.61 -16.51 6.95
N ASP A 157 9.45 -15.27 7.45
CA ASP A 157 9.52 -14.07 6.63
C ASP A 157 10.94 -13.91 6.05
N ILE A 158 11.99 -14.14 6.85
CA ILE A 158 13.37 -14.00 6.36
C ILE A 158 13.80 -15.12 5.41
N GLU A 159 13.27 -16.35 5.56
CA GLU A 159 13.57 -17.43 4.62
C GLU A 159 12.99 -17.13 3.23
N SER A 160 11.80 -16.52 3.19
CA SER A 160 11.17 -16.05 1.94
C SER A 160 11.96 -14.91 1.31
N GLU A 161 12.31 -13.89 2.10
CA GLU A 161 13.17 -12.78 1.64
C GLU A 161 14.52 -13.28 1.12
N TYR A 162 15.10 -14.30 1.76
CA TYR A 162 16.35 -14.92 1.31
C TYR A 162 16.20 -15.65 -0.03
N VAL A 163 15.11 -16.38 -0.25
CA VAL A 163 14.84 -17.05 -1.54
C VAL A 163 14.63 -16.02 -2.64
N GLU A 164 13.87 -14.97 -2.35
CA GLU A 164 13.49 -13.92 -3.30
C GLU A 164 14.55 -12.80 -3.45
N ARG A 165 15.69 -12.88 -2.74
CA ARG A 165 16.69 -11.79 -2.63
C ARG A 165 17.18 -11.24 -3.97
N ASP A 166 17.32 -12.09 -4.99
CA ASP A 166 17.79 -11.70 -6.33
C ASP A 166 16.67 -11.14 -7.22
N GLN A 167 15.41 -11.16 -6.74
CA GLN A 167 14.19 -10.77 -7.46
C GLN A 167 13.48 -9.57 -6.80
N MET A 168 13.90 -9.18 -5.60
CA MET A 168 13.36 -8.04 -4.87
C MET A 168 13.80 -6.72 -5.50
N GLN A 169 12.84 -5.81 -5.69
CA GLN A 169 13.15 -4.45 -6.12
C GLN A 169 13.84 -3.69 -4.98
N SER A 170 14.93 -3.00 -5.32
CA SER A 170 15.63 -2.06 -4.42
C SER A 170 14.80 -0.81 -4.17
N THR A 171 13.71 -0.94 -3.42
CA THR A 171 12.77 0.16 -3.08
C THR A 171 12.96 0.70 -1.67
N SER A 172 13.59 -0.07 -0.79
CA SER A 172 13.83 0.30 0.60
C SER A 172 15.30 0.71 0.81
N LEU A 173 15.53 1.96 1.20
CA LEU A 173 16.85 2.47 1.60
C LEU A 173 17.04 2.49 3.13
N ARG A 174 16.16 1.80 3.85
CA ARG A 174 16.03 1.92 5.32
C ARG A 174 17.31 1.53 6.06
N GLU A 175 17.99 0.47 5.65
CA GLU A 175 19.25 0.03 6.28
C GLU A 175 20.36 1.07 6.12
N TYR A 176 20.52 1.65 4.92
CA TYR A 176 21.51 2.69 4.66
C TYR A 176 21.22 3.96 5.46
N LEU A 177 19.94 4.32 5.59
CA LEU A 177 19.48 5.44 6.40
C LEU A 177 19.77 5.22 7.88
N GLN A 178 19.46 4.03 8.41
CA GLN A 178 19.74 3.64 9.78
C GLN A 178 21.24 3.61 10.07
N HIS A 179 22.05 3.09 9.15
CA HIS A 179 23.50 3.13 9.23
C HIS A 179 24.01 4.56 9.36
N PHE A 180 23.54 5.45 8.49
CA PHE A 180 23.96 6.85 8.51
C PHE A 180 23.55 7.58 9.79
N LEU A 181 22.32 7.39 10.26
CA LEU A 181 21.79 8.11 11.42
C LEU A 181 22.27 7.55 12.76
N ARG A 182 22.44 6.23 12.86
CA ARG A 182 22.63 5.51 14.13
C ARG A 182 23.89 4.67 14.18
N GLY A 183 24.59 4.50 13.07
CA GLY A 183 25.77 3.63 12.99
C GLY A 183 25.43 2.14 13.01
N GLU A 184 24.18 1.77 12.72
CA GLU A 184 23.75 0.36 12.62
C GLU A 184 24.46 -0.31 11.42
N PRO A 185 24.96 -1.55 11.52
CA PRO A 185 25.66 -2.20 10.41
C PRO A 185 24.69 -2.53 9.27
N VAL A 186 25.13 -2.34 8.01
CA VAL A 186 24.42 -2.83 6.82
C VAL A 186 24.91 -4.23 6.52
N LEU A 187 24.09 -5.23 6.82
CA LEU A 187 24.47 -6.65 6.79
C LEU A 187 24.01 -7.34 5.51
N GLY A 188 22.87 -6.93 4.97
CA GLY A 188 22.22 -7.54 3.82
C GLY A 188 21.51 -8.85 4.15
N ILE A 189 20.48 -9.15 3.35
CA ILE A 189 19.52 -10.24 3.56
C ILE A 189 20.21 -11.60 3.80
N GLU A 190 21.28 -11.92 3.06
CA GLU A 190 21.98 -13.20 3.21
C GLU A 190 22.59 -13.41 4.60
N TYR A 191 23.23 -12.37 5.14
CA TYR A 191 23.88 -12.48 6.44
C TYR A 191 22.87 -12.35 7.58
N GLU A 192 21.82 -11.55 7.40
CA GLU A 192 20.71 -11.45 8.36
C GLU A 192 19.97 -12.78 8.50
N ALA A 193 19.65 -13.45 7.40
CA ALA A 193 19.05 -14.79 7.41
C ALA A 193 19.95 -15.82 8.14
N GLN A 194 21.26 -15.78 7.89
CA GLN A 194 22.23 -16.66 8.60
C GLN A 194 22.28 -16.38 10.10
N LEU A 195 22.31 -15.10 10.49
CA LEU A 195 22.30 -14.69 11.89
C LEU A 195 21.03 -15.14 12.59
N GLN A 196 19.86 -14.88 12.00
CA GLN A 196 18.58 -15.30 12.58
C GLN A 196 18.51 -16.81 12.74
N LYS A 197 18.87 -17.58 11.70
CA LYS A 197 18.88 -19.05 11.75
C LYS A 197 19.82 -19.62 12.81
N THR A 198 20.91 -18.93 13.10
CA THR A 198 21.89 -19.36 14.10
C THR A 198 21.50 -18.91 15.51
N LEU A 199 21.02 -17.67 15.66
CA LEU A 199 20.80 -17.05 16.97
C LEU A 199 19.43 -17.35 17.55
N ILE A 200 18.35 -17.36 16.74
CA ILE A 200 16.99 -17.58 17.24
C ILE A 200 16.86 -18.89 18.05
N PRO A 201 17.41 -20.04 17.60
CA PRO A 201 17.33 -21.29 18.37
C PRO A 201 18.07 -21.25 19.71
N ASP A 202 19.08 -20.38 19.83
CA ASP A 202 19.90 -20.24 21.04
C ASP A 202 19.29 -19.26 22.06
N ILE A 203 18.25 -18.49 21.68
CA ILE A 203 17.57 -17.56 22.58
C ILE A 203 16.78 -18.35 23.63
N SER A 204 17.16 -18.19 24.90
CA SER A 204 16.50 -18.85 26.01
C SER A 204 15.36 -18.01 26.60
N VAL A 205 14.35 -18.70 27.17
CA VAL A 205 13.26 -18.05 27.93
C VAL A 205 13.81 -17.16 29.04
N ALA A 206 14.92 -17.52 29.67
CA ALA A 206 15.54 -16.72 30.72
C ALA A 206 16.09 -15.38 30.19
N GLU A 207 16.67 -15.37 29.00
CA GLU A 207 17.16 -14.14 28.35
C GLU A 207 16.01 -13.23 27.92
N VAL A 208 14.96 -13.81 27.31
CA VAL A 208 13.74 -13.05 26.94
C VAL A 208 13.09 -12.47 28.20
N THR A 209 12.97 -13.25 29.27
CA THR A 209 12.42 -12.78 30.56
C THR A 209 13.21 -11.59 31.10
N LYS A 210 14.55 -11.67 31.06
CA LYS A 210 15.43 -10.58 31.51
C LYS A 210 15.31 -9.32 30.65
N ILE A 211 15.11 -9.46 29.33
CA ILE A 211 14.84 -8.32 28.46
C ILE A 211 13.47 -7.72 28.79
N ALA A 212 12.48 -8.58 29.02
CA ALA A 212 11.12 -8.16 29.29
C ALA A 212 10.98 -7.39 30.63
N GLU A 213 11.88 -7.62 31.60
CA GLU A 213 12.01 -6.75 32.78
C GLU A 213 12.26 -5.27 32.43
N TYR A 214 12.89 -4.94 31.28
CA TYR A 214 13.08 -3.55 30.83
C TYR A 214 11.80 -2.92 30.27
N TYR A 215 10.87 -3.71 29.71
CA TYR A 215 9.58 -3.21 29.21
C TYR A 215 8.55 -3.03 30.32
N HIS A 216 8.93 -3.35 31.56
CA HIS A 216 8.10 -3.13 32.71
C HIS A 216 7.74 -1.63 32.85
N THR A 217 6.53 -1.35 33.33
CA THR A 217 5.99 0.01 33.46
C THR A 217 6.84 0.95 34.33
N LYS A 218 7.79 0.39 35.10
CA LYS A 218 8.69 1.09 36.03
C LYS A 218 10.05 1.52 35.42
N CYS A 219 10.45 0.99 34.27
CA CYS A 219 11.79 1.22 33.72
C CYS A 219 11.80 2.32 32.66
N ASN A 220 10.91 2.25 31.66
CA ASN A 220 10.67 3.29 30.65
C ASN A 220 9.37 2.98 29.89
N CYS A 221 8.22 3.29 30.47
CA CYS A 221 6.93 3.06 29.83
C CYS A 221 6.16 4.37 29.64
N VAL A 222 5.74 4.63 28.41
CA VAL A 222 4.85 5.73 28.08
C VAL A 222 3.46 5.13 27.83
N ILE A 223 2.55 5.29 28.80
CA ILE A 223 1.16 4.88 28.63
C ILE A 223 0.44 5.96 27.82
N LYS A 224 0.05 5.61 26.59
CA LYS A 224 -0.69 6.49 25.69
C LYS A 224 -2.16 6.10 25.68
N THR A 225 -3.00 6.93 26.30
CA THR A 225 -4.46 6.75 26.27
C THR A 225 -5.10 7.76 25.34
N LEU A 226 -5.88 7.30 24.37
CA LEU A 226 -6.70 8.16 23.52
C LEU A 226 -8.14 8.17 24.04
N GLU A 227 -8.54 9.26 24.70
CA GLU A 227 -9.95 9.48 25.01
C GLU A 227 -10.58 10.36 23.94
N PRO A 228 -11.77 10.01 23.40
CA PRO A 228 -12.46 10.83 22.42
C PRO A 228 -13.18 12.00 23.10
N ARG A 229 -12.41 12.87 23.74
CA ARG A 229 -12.87 14.09 24.41
C ARG A 229 -12.23 15.31 23.77
N ALA A 230 -12.98 16.41 23.73
CA ALA A 230 -12.48 17.68 23.21
C ALA A 230 -11.28 18.22 24.01
N ARG A 231 -11.18 17.88 25.30
CA ARG A 231 -10.06 18.22 26.20
C ARG A 231 -9.82 17.10 27.19
N ALA A 232 -8.56 16.81 27.48
CA ALA A 232 -8.15 15.98 28.61
C ALA A 232 -7.67 16.91 29.75
N THR A 233 -8.17 16.71 30.95
CA THR A 233 -7.64 17.39 32.15
C THR A 233 -6.73 16.45 32.91
N GLU A 234 -5.83 17.00 33.73
CA GLU A 234 -4.97 16.22 34.63
C GLU A 234 -5.79 15.28 35.53
N ARG A 235 -6.98 15.70 35.95
CA ARG A 235 -7.93 14.85 36.70
C ARG A 235 -8.37 13.63 35.90
N ASN A 236 -8.58 13.77 34.59
CA ASN A 236 -8.97 12.65 33.73
C ASN A 236 -7.82 11.65 33.59
N LEU A 237 -6.58 12.14 33.40
CA LEU A 237 -5.39 11.29 33.34
C LEU A 237 -5.20 10.53 34.65
N ARG A 238 -5.29 11.21 35.80
CA ARG A 238 -5.20 10.57 37.13
C ARG A 238 -6.30 9.53 37.36
N ALA A 239 -7.53 9.81 36.93
CA ALA A 239 -8.64 8.86 37.02
C ALA A 239 -8.43 7.62 36.11
N MET A 240 -7.85 7.81 34.92
CA MET A 240 -7.54 6.71 34.01
C MET A 240 -6.42 5.84 34.58
N VAL A 241 -5.35 6.43 35.10
CA VAL A 241 -4.28 5.70 35.79
C VAL A 241 -4.84 4.91 36.97
N ALA A 242 -5.72 5.50 37.78
CA ALA A 242 -6.36 4.79 38.88
C ALA A 242 -7.26 3.64 38.39
N LYS A 243 -7.93 3.79 37.24
CA LYS A 243 -8.71 2.72 36.61
C LYS A 243 -7.82 1.58 36.13
N ILE A 244 -6.70 1.89 35.47
CA ILE A 244 -5.71 0.89 35.03
C ILE A 244 -5.17 0.15 36.24
N GLN A 245 -4.73 0.86 37.28
CA GLN A 245 -4.25 0.24 38.53
C GLN A 245 -5.30 -0.62 39.23
N ALA A 246 -6.58 -0.24 39.17
CA ALA A 246 -7.66 -1.04 39.72
C ALA A 246 -7.95 -2.31 38.91
N LEU A 247 -7.79 -2.25 37.58
CA LEU A 247 -7.93 -3.41 36.68
C LEU A 247 -6.72 -4.34 36.79
N GLU A 248 -5.52 -3.79 36.96
CA GLU A 248 -4.27 -4.53 37.11
C GLU A 248 -4.06 -5.06 38.54
N GLY A 249 -4.78 -4.53 39.53
CA GLY A 249 -4.65 -4.91 40.95
C GLY A 249 -5.25 -6.28 41.32
N GLY A 250 -5.63 -7.09 40.33
CA GLY A 250 -6.16 -8.45 40.53
C GLY A 250 -5.15 -9.53 40.11
N ASP A 251 -5.36 -10.75 40.60
CA ASP A 251 -4.62 -11.91 40.12
C ASP A 251 -5.01 -12.16 38.65
N ILE A 252 -4.03 -12.08 37.75
CA ILE A 252 -4.21 -12.46 36.36
C ILE A 252 -4.27 -13.99 36.32
N ALA A 253 -5.40 -14.54 35.88
CA ALA A 253 -5.52 -15.96 35.69
C ALA A 253 -4.43 -16.44 34.70
N PRO A 254 -3.87 -17.65 34.88
CA PRO A 254 -2.96 -18.22 33.90
C PRO A 254 -3.64 -18.21 32.52
N TRP A 255 -2.83 -18.00 31.49
CA TRP A 255 -3.30 -17.94 30.11
C TRP A 255 -4.10 -19.21 29.78
N ASP A 256 -5.30 -19.05 29.23
CA ASP A 256 -6.08 -20.18 28.76
C ASP A 256 -5.49 -20.60 27.41
N GLU A 257 -4.76 -21.72 27.38
CA GLU A 257 -4.28 -22.29 26.13
C GLU A 257 -5.49 -22.82 25.36
N GLU A 258 -6.01 -22.00 24.42
CA GLU A 258 -7.04 -22.46 23.49
C GLU A 258 -6.50 -23.69 22.74
N HIS A 259 -7.34 -24.72 22.59
CA HIS A 259 -6.94 -25.93 21.87
C HIS A 259 -6.73 -25.61 20.39
N ILE A 260 -5.48 -25.68 19.94
CA ILE A 260 -5.09 -25.48 18.54
C ILE A 260 -5.30 -26.81 17.79
N PRO A 261 -6.19 -26.88 16.78
CA PRO A 261 -6.38 -28.07 15.98
C PRO A 261 -5.23 -28.26 14.98
N ASP A 262 -4.87 -29.52 14.70
CA ASP A 262 -3.77 -29.85 13.78
C ASP A 262 -4.07 -29.51 12.30
N SER A 263 -5.34 -29.31 11.94
CA SER A 263 -5.79 -29.11 10.56
C SER A 263 -6.80 -27.97 10.45
N ILE A 264 -6.74 -27.23 9.35
CA ILE A 264 -7.72 -26.19 8.97
C ILE A 264 -9.06 -26.85 8.64
N VAL A 265 -9.04 -28.02 8.00
CA VAL A 265 -10.21 -28.77 7.53
C VAL A 265 -10.23 -30.15 8.16
N ASP A 266 -11.29 -30.47 8.93
CA ASP A 266 -11.46 -31.78 9.57
C ASP A 266 -11.64 -32.92 8.56
N LYS A 267 -12.42 -32.66 7.51
CA LYS A 267 -12.73 -33.63 6.46
C LYS A 267 -12.55 -33.00 5.09
N LEU A 268 -11.53 -33.47 4.37
CA LEU A 268 -11.25 -33.02 3.02
C LEU A 268 -12.45 -33.26 2.09
N PRO A 269 -12.72 -32.31 1.16
CA PRO A 269 -13.81 -32.45 0.20
C PRO A 269 -13.58 -33.64 -0.74
N THR A 270 -14.67 -34.16 -1.31
CA THR A 270 -14.57 -35.12 -2.41
C THR A 270 -14.07 -34.39 -3.66
N PRO A 271 -13.03 -34.90 -4.35
CA PRO A 271 -12.48 -34.23 -5.53
C PRO A 271 -13.53 -34.05 -6.63
N GLY A 272 -13.64 -32.82 -7.14
CA GLY A 272 -14.44 -32.50 -8.31
C GLY A 272 -13.79 -32.98 -9.61
N VAL A 273 -14.48 -32.79 -10.74
CA VAL A 273 -13.98 -33.17 -12.07
C VAL A 273 -13.73 -31.91 -12.90
N MET A 274 -12.63 -31.90 -13.63
CA MET A 274 -12.35 -30.89 -14.65
C MET A 274 -13.21 -31.17 -15.89
N VAL A 275 -14.09 -30.23 -16.24
CA VAL A 275 -15.03 -30.37 -17.37
C VAL A 275 -14.40 -29.87 -18.67
N HIS A 276 -13.63 -28.79 -18.59
CA HIS A 276 -12.99 -28.17 -19.75
C HIS A 276 -11.63 -27.57 -19.37
N SER A 277 -10.72 -27.54 -20.33
CA SER A 277 -9.43 -26.85 -20.24
C SER A 277 -9.08 -26.22 -21.58
N GLU A 278 -8.69 -24.94 -21.55
CA GLU A 278 -8.25 -24.16 -22.70
C GLU A 278 -6.92 -23.46 -22.38
N GLN A 279 -6.00 -23.42 -23.34
CA GLN A 279 -4.71 -22.77 -23.18
C GLN A 279 -4.62 -21.53 -24.07
N PHE A 280 -4.28 -20.40 -23.47
CA PHE A 280 -4.06 -19.12 -24.15
C PHE A 280 -2.57 -18.87 -24.31
N GLN A 281 -2.02 -19.27 -25.47
CA GLN A 281 -0.58 -19.17 -25.76
C GLN A 281 -0.06 -17.72 -25.71
N ASP A 282 -0.85 -16.75 -26.17
CA ASP A 282 -0.44 -15.34 -26.25
C ASP A 282 -0.09 -14.73 -24.90
N ILE A 283 -0.73 -15.20 -23.82
CA ILE A 283 -0.52 -14.72 -22.44
C ILE A 283 0.08 -15.80 -21.53
N ARG A 284 0.38 -16.99 -22.06
CA ARG A 284 0.87 -18.17 -21.33
C ARG A 284 0.00 -18.54 -20.13
N ALA A 285 -1.31 -18.47 -20.28
CA ALA A 285 -2.28 -18.80 -19.23
C ALA A 285 -3.13 -20.02 -19.62
N THR A 286 -3.57 -20.78 -18.63
CA THR A 286 -4.49 -21.91 -18.81
C THR A 286 -5.78 -21.64 -18.05
N GLU A 287 -6.91 -21.76 -18.74
CA GLU A 287 -8.23 -21.74 -18.14
C GLU A 287 -8.73 -23.17 -17.92
N LEU A 288 -9.34 -23.39 -16.75
CA LEU A 288 -10.00 -24.61 -16.34
C LEU A 288 -11.45 -24.29 -15.97
N ILE A 289 -12.39 -25.12 -16.41
CA ILE A 289 -13.78 -25.11 -15.95
C ILE A 289 -14.03 -26.37 -15.13
N LEU A 290 -14.37 -26.18 -13.86
CA LEU A 290 -14.62 -27.27 -12.92
C LEU A 290 -16.10 -27.70 -12.94
N SER A 291 -16.39 -28.89 -12.40
CA SER A 291 -17.74 -29.47 -12.34
C SER A 291 -18.73 -28.64 -11.52
N ASN A 292 -18.25 -27.76 -10.65
CA ASN A 292 -19.04 -26.80 -9.88
C ASN A 292 -19.17 -25.42 -10.59
N TRP A 293 -18.79 -25.34 -11.87
CA TRP A 293 -18.82 -24.13 -12.69
C TRP A 293 -17.83 -23.02 -12.31
N MET A 294 -16.94 -23.27 -11.34
CA MET A 294 -15.83 -22.35 -11.09
C MET A 294 -14.89 -22.34 -12.29
N ARG A 295 -14.51 -21.13 -12.70
CA ARG A 295 -13.51 -20.88 -13.74
C ARG A 295 -12.21 -20.52 -13.05
N VAL A 296 -11.18 -21.32 -13.27
CA VAL A 296 -9.85 -21.10 -12.69
C VAL A 296 -8.92 -20.78 -13.83
N CYS A 297 -8.32 -19.59 -13.82
CA CYS A 297 -7.28 -19.21 -14.75
C CYS A 297 -5.97 -19.11 -13.96
N TYR A 298 -4.96 -19.87 -14.37
CA TYR A 298 -3.64 -19.80 -13.76
C TYR A 298 -2.57 -19.50 -14.81
N LYS A 299 -1.53 -18.78 -14.37
CA LYS A 299 -0.37 -18.40 -15.16
C LYS A 299 0.87 -18.54 -14.30
N CYS A 300 1.83 -19.33 -14.76
CA CYS A 300 3.13 -19.41 -14.12
C CYS A 300 3.99 -18.21 -14.53
N THR A 301 4.64 -17.58 -13.55
CA THR A 301 5.55 -16.45 -13.74
C THR A 301 6.88 -16.72 -13.05
N GLU A 302 7.93 -16.02 -13.48
CA GLU A 302 9.28 -16.11 -12.92
C GLU A 302 9.62 -14.82 -12.16
N PHE A 303 8.61 -14.15 -11.59
CA PHE A 303 8.80 -12.86 -10.90
C PHE A 303 9.28 -13.04 -9.46
N LEU A 304 8.64 -13.94 -8.71
CA LEU A 304 9.01 -14.33 -7.35
C LEU A 304 8.96 -15.85 -7.25
N GLU A 305 10.02 -16.46 -6.72
CA GLU A 305 10.18 -17.91 -6.61
C GLU A 305 9.27 -18.54 -5.56
N ASP A 306 9.02 -17.86 -4.44
CA ASP A 306 8.24 -18.37 -3.31
C ASP A 306 6.84 -17.75 -3.20
N GLN A 307 6.25 -17.32 -4.31
CA GLN A 307 4.94 -16.66 -4.29
C GLN A 307 3.91 -17.27 -5.24
N VAL A 308 2.71 -17.54 -4.69
CA VAL A 308 1.50 -17.83 -5.45
C VAL A 308 0.42 -16.83 -5.05
N LEU A 309 0.01 -16.01 -6.02
CA LEU A 309 -1.06 -15.03 -5.85
C LEU A 309 -2.41 -15.64 -6.20
N ILE A 310 -3.36 -15.54 -5.27
CA ILE A 310 -4.74 -15.98 -5.43
C ILE A 310 -5.61 -14.73 -5.51
N ILE A 311 -6.31 -14.59 -6.63
CA ILE A 311 -7.26 -13.50 -6.86
C ILE A 311 -8.53 -14.11 -7.40
N ASP A 312 -9.65 -13.86 -6.74
CA ASP A 312 -10.97 -14.17 -7.30
C ASP A 312 -11.85 -12.92 -7.36
N TYR A 313 -12.95 -13.08 -8.09
CA TYR A 313 -14.07 -12.17 -8.00
C TYR A 313 -15.36 -12.89 -8.39
N ALA A 314 -16.44 -12.53 -7.71
CA ALA A 314 -17.80 -12.88 -8.07
C ALA A 314 -18.64 -11.61 -8.20
N TYR A 315 -19.40 -11.51 -9.28
CA TYR A 315 -20.41 -10.46 -9.41
C TYR A 315 -21.50 -10.63 -8.34
N GLY A 316 -22.10 -9.50 -7.98
CA GLY A 316 -23.04 -9.43 -6.88
C GLY A 316 -22.33 -9.11 -5.57
N GLY A 317 -22.98 -8.30 -4.75
CA GLY A 317 -22.44 -7.76 -3.50
C GLY A 317 -23.57 -7.12 -2.70
N LEU A 318 -23.26 -6.09 -1.92
CA LEU A 318 -24.26 -5.42 -1.07
C LEU A 318 -25.42 -4.78 -1.86
N SER A 319 -25.28 -4.54 -3.17
CA SER A 319 -26.33 -3.96 -4.00
C SER A 319 -27.49 -4.92 -4.30
N GLU A 320 -27.29 -6.23 -4.13
CA GLU A 320 -28.31 -7.26 -4.38
C GLU A 320 -29.08 -7.65 -3.12
N VAL A 321 -28.66 -7.11 -1.97
CA VAL A 321 -29.28 -7.35 -0.66
C VAL A 321 -30.49 -6.43 -0.50
N ASP A 322 -31.55 -6.94 0.09
CA ASP A 322 -32.73 -6.14 0.43
C ASP A 322 -32.36 -5.01 1.42
N GLU A 323 -33.06 -3.89 1.32
CA GLU A 323 -32.76 -2.70 2.15
C GLU A 323 -32.85 -2.99 3.66
N SER A 324 -33.75 -3.89 4.07
CA SER A 324 -33.87 -4.32 5.47
C SER A 324 -32.63 -5.02 6.00
N ASP A 325 -31.90 -5.70 5.11
CA ASP A 325 -30.82 -6.62 5.47
C ASP A 325 -29.45 -5.99 5.20
N PHE A 326 -29.39 -4.89 4.44
CA PHE A 326 -28.15 -4.20 4.06
C PHE A 326 -27.21 -3.93 5.23
N ILE A 327 -27.73 -3.42 6.36
CA ILE A 327 -26.90 -3.13 7.54
C ILE A 327 -26.30 -4.41 8.09
N SER A 328 -27.12 -5.46 8.23
CA SER A 328 -26.65 -6.76 8.73
C SER A 328 -25.58 -7.38 7.82
N CYS A 329 -25.78 -7.36 6.49
CA CYS A 329 -24.82 -7.90 5.54
C CYS A 329 -23.54 -7.06 5.44
N SER A 330 -23.64 -5.73 5.53
CA SER A 330 -22.46 -4.85 5.52
C SER A 330 -21.60 -5.03 6.77
N MET A 331 -22.22 -5.33 7.92
CA MET A 331 -21.51 -5.64 9.17
C MET A 331 -20.98 -7.07 9.22
N GLY A 332 -21.55 -7.99 8.42
CA GLY A 332 -21.19 -9.42 8.42
C GLY A 332 -19.69 -9.66 8.27
N SER A 333 -19.02 -8.96 7.35
CA SER A 333 -17.57 -9.11 7.14
C SER A 333 -16.74 -8.67 8.35
N ILE A 334 -17.16 -7.62 9.07
CA ILE A 334 -16.46 -7.12 10.26
C ILE A 334 -16.61 -8.13 11.40
N ILE A 335 -17.84 -8.61 11.61
CA ILE A 335 -18.16 -9.58 12.66
C ILE A 335 -17.44 -10.90 12.39
N ALA A 336 -17.48 -11.39 11.14
CA ALA A 336 -16.79 -12.62 10.75
C ALA A 336 -15.27 -12.50 10.89
N GLY A 337 -14.69 -11.30 10.67
CA GLY A 337 -13.27 -11.04 10.89
C GLY A 337 -12.81 -11.30 12.33
N GLU A 338 -13.67 -11.04 13.32
CA GLU A 338 -13.35 -11.21 14.74
C GLU A 338 -13.63 -12.64 15.24
N ILE A 339 -14.68 -13.28 14.72
CA ILE A 339 -15.10 -14.61 15.17
C ILE A 339 -14.34 -15.71 14.43
N GLY A 340 -13.91 -15.44 13.19
CA GLY A 340 -13.23 -16.41 12.34
C GLY A 340 -13.95 -16.67 11.04
N VAL A 341 -13.59 -15.94 9.98
CA VAL A 341 -14.16 -16.08 8.62
C VAL A 341 -14.02 -17.52 8.08
N PHE A 342 -13.02 -18.25 8.55
CA PHE A 342 -12.67 -19.60 8.12
C PHE A 342 -13.06 -20.68 9.13
N GLY A 343 -13.94 -20.36 10.09
CA GLY A 343 -14.42 -21.28 11.13
C GLY A 343 -13.54 -21.36 12.39
N HIS A 344 -12.37 -20.70 12.38
CA HIS A 344 -11.46 -20.60 13.52
C HIS A 344 -11.22 -19.13 13.86
N LYS A 345 -11.14 -18.80 15.16
CA LYS A 345 -10.80 -17.44 15.61
C LYS A 345 -9.44 -17.01 15.05
N PRO A 346 -9.22 -15.71 14.80
CA PRO A 346 -7.96 -15.21 14.26
C PRO A 346 -6.71 -15.66 15.02
N ALA A 347 -6.76 -15.67 16.36
CA ALA A 347 -5.64 -16.11 17.20
C ALA A 347 -5.31 -17.60 17.00
N VAL A 348 -6.33 -18.47 16.96
CA VAL A 348 -6.14 -19.90 16.68
C VAL A 348 -5.66 -20.13 15.26
N LEU A 349 -6.20 -19.36 14.30
CA LEU A 349 -5.82 -19.48 12.90
C LEU A 349 -4.36 -19.09 12.67
N LEU A 350 -3.87 -18.05 13.36
CA LEU A 350 -2.46 -17.66 13.36
C LEU A 350 -1.57 -18.83 13.79
N GLU A 351 -1.95 -19.51 14.87
CA GLU A 351 -1.21 -20.67 15.41
C GLU A 351 -1.28 -21.90 14.48
N ILE A 352 -2.45 -22.18 13.88
CA ILE A 352 -2.58 -23.27 12.88
C ILE A 352 -1.66 -23.01 11.67
N LEU A 353 -1.53 -21.75 11.29
CA LEU A 353 -0.71 -21.27 10.18
C LEU A 353 0.72 -20.93 10.59
N ALA A 354 1.10 -21.13 11.85
CA ALA A 354 2.47 -20.89 12.29
C ALA A 354 3.43 -21.73 11.45
N ARG A 355 4.49 -21.10 10.94
CA ARG A 355 5.45 -21.70 10.00
C ARG A 355 4.89 -22.14 8.66
N LYS A 356 3.77 -21.56 8.25
CA LYS A 356 3.19 -21.77 6.92
C LYS A 356 2.95 -20.41 6.29
N ARG A 357 3.43 -20.22 5.08
CA ARG A 357 3.20 -18.98 4.33
C ARG A 357 1.92 -19.13 3.54
N ALA A 358 0.78 -18.88 4.19
CA ALA A 358 -0.53 -18.89 3.54
C ALA A 358 -1.48 -17.89 4.20
N GLU A 359 -1.88 -16.87 3.44
CA GLU A 359 -2.86 -15.88 3.86
C GLU A 359 -4.00 -15.80 2.84
N VAL A 360 -5.24 -15.73 3.32
CA VAL A 360 -6.42 -15.46 2.50
C VAL A 360 -7.28 -14.44 3.23
N GLY A 361 -7.58 -13.33 2.58
CA GLY A 361 -8.50 -12.30 3.04
C GLY A 361 -9.79 -12.30 2.21
N THR A 362 -10.88 -11.80 2.78
CA THR A 362 -12.18 -11.68 2.10
C THR A 362 -12.70 -10.26 2.15
N LYS A 363 -13.41 -9.84 1.11
CA LYS A 363 -13.94 -8.50 0.95
C LYS A 363 -15.24 -8.52 0.18
N VAL A 364 -16.24 -7.86 0.75
CA VAL A 364 -17.55 -7.68 0.14
C VAL A 364 -17.70 -6.23 -0.28
N GLY A 365 -17.76 -5.98 -1.59
CA GLY A 365 -18.03 -4.67 -2.16
C GLY A 365 -19.51 -4.48 -2.51
N ALA A 366 -19.83 -3.31 -3.08
CA ALA A 366 -21.18 -3.02 -3.53
C ALA A 366 -21.64 -3.96 -4.65
N TYR A 367 -20.79 -4.20 -5.65
CA TYR A 367 -21.15 -4.93 -6.87
C TYR A 367 -20.36 -6.22 -7.09
N VAL A 368 -19.32 -6.44 -6.28
CA VAL A 368 -18.36 -7.53 -6.44
C VAL A 368 -17.97 -8.03 -5.05
N ARG A 369 -17.88 -9.35 -4.90
CA ARG A 369 -17.29 -10.05 -3.77
C ARG A 369 -15.96 -10.65 -4.20
N THR A 370 -14.95 -10.58 -3.34
CA THR A 370 -13.59 -11.04 -3.62
C THR A 370 -12.98 -11.63 -2.37
N PHE A 371 -12.31 -12.75 -2.48
CA PHE A 371 -11.22 -13.19 -1.67
C PHE A 371 -9.90 -13.06 -2.44
N SER A 372 -8.85 -12.73 -1.71
CA SER A 372 -7.51 -12.58 -2.26
C SER A 372 -6.52 -13.07 -1.25
N GLY A 373 -5.46 -13.69 -1.71
CA GLY A 373 -4.47 -14.28 -0.83
C GLY A 373 -3.14 -14.47 -1.50
N GLU A 374 -2.17 -14.81 -0.68
CA GLU A 374 -0.81 -15.11 -1.07
C GLU A 374 -0.33 -16.33 -0.30
N CYS A 375 0.47 -17.17 -0.93
CA CYS A 375 1.09 -18.30 -0.25
C CYS A 375 2.40 -18.72 -0.92
N SER A 376 3.24 -19.46 -0.19
CA SER A 376 4.33 -20.23 -0.78
C SER A 376 3.77 -21.33 -1.68
N PRO A 377 4.41 -21.68 -2.81
CA PRO A 377 4.06 -22.84 -3.61
C PRO A 377 3.96 -24.15 -2.81
N THR A 378 4.75 -24.28 -1.74
CA THR A 378 4.72 -25.46 -0.85
C THR A 378 3.48 -25.51 0.04
N ASP A 379 2.91 -24.35 0.35
CA ASP A 379 1.74 -24.17 1.22
C ASP A 379 0.44 -23.89 0.47
N LEU A 380 0.45 -24.02 -0.87
CA LEU A 380 -0.74 -23.82 -1.71
C LEU A 380 -1.93 -24.68 -1.25
N ASP A 381 -1.68 -25.91 -0.78
CA ASP A 381 -2.73 -26.76 -0.23
C ASP A 381 -3.43 -26.12 0.99
N ARG A 382 -2.68 -25.42 1.86
CA ARG A 382 -3.22 -24.72 3.03
C ARG A 382 -4.05 -23.50 2.62
N ALA A 383 -3.56 -22.72 1.67
CA ALA A 383 -4.31 -21.58 1.12
C ALA A 383 -5.64 -22.04 0.50
N LEU A 384 -5.62 -23.15 -0.27
CA LEU A 384 -6.84 -23.73 -0.84
C LEU A 384 -7.79 -24.29 0.23
N GLN A 385 -7.27 -24.80 1.35
CA GLN A 385 -8.08 -25.21 2.50
C GLN A 385 -8.77 -24.00 3.17
N LEU A 386 -8.11 -22.85 3.28
CA LEU A 386 -8.74 -21.60 3.76
C LEU A 386 -9.85 -21.15 2.82
N VAL A 387 -9.59 -21.13 1.51
CA VAL A 387 -10.61 -20.82 0.49
C VAL A 387 -11.79 -21.79 0.60
N TYR A 388 -11.54 -23.08 0.81
CA TYR A 388 -12.60 -24.06 1.02
C TYR A 388 -13.40 -23.79 2.30
N GLN A 389 -12.75 -23.51 3.42
CA GLN A 389 -13.43 -23.17 4.67
C GLN A 389 -14.30 -21.93 4.53
N HIS A 390 -13.89 -20.94 3.74
CA HIS A 390 -14.72 -19.75 3.49
C HIS A 390 -16.12 -20.11 2.95
N PHE A 391 -16.25 -21.19 2.18
CA PHE A 391 -17.53 -21.62 1.60
C PHE A 391 -18.32 -22.58 2.49
N VAL A 392 -17.68 -23.26 3.44
CA VAL A 392 -18.29 -24.37 4.20
C VAL A 392 -18.43 -24.07 5.69
N ALA A 393 -17.61 -23.18 6.22
CA ALA A 393 -17.64 -22.81 7.64
C ALA A 393 -18.98 -22.14 7.99
N GLU A 394 -19.64 -22.68 9.01
CA GLU A 394 -20.81 -22.06 9.62
C GLU A 394 -20.35 -21.23 10.82
N VAL A 395 -20.25 -19.92 10.63
CA VAL A 395 -19.83 -19.00 11.69
C VAL A 395 -21.06 -18.53 12.47
N VAL A 396 -21.21 -19.00 13.71
CA VAL A 396 -22.29 -18.59 14.60
C VAL A 396 -21.72 -17.71 15.72
N PRO A 397 -22.00 -16.40 15.72
CA PRO A 397 -21.52 -15.50 16.77
C PRO A 397 -22.12 -15.82 18.14
N SER A 398 -21.32 -15.75 19.19
CA SER A 398 -21.86 -15.62 20.55
C SER A 398 -22.38 -14.19 20.78
N ASN A 399 -23.30 -14.03 21.74
CA ASN A 399 -23.85 -12.71 22.08
C ASN A 399 -22.78 -11.74 22.60
N GLU A 400 -21.75 -12.25 23.28
CA GLU A 400 -20.67 -11.44 23.85
C GLU A 400 -19.76 -10.89 22.74
N GLU A 401 -19.37 -11.73 21.77
CA GLU A 401 -18.58 -11.32 20.60
C GLU A 401 -19.32 -10.25 19.78
N VAL A 402 -20.62 -10.46 19.51
CA VAL A 402 -21.43 -9.46 18.79
C VAL A 402 -21.50 -8.14 19.55
N GLN A 403 -21.66 -8.18 20.88
CA GLN A 403 -21.68 -6.96 21.69
C GLN A 403 -20.35 -6.22 21.67
N PHE A 404 -19.23 -6.95 21.72
CA PHE A 404 -17.89 -6.37 21.63
C PHE A 404 -17.68 -5.66 20.27
N VAL A 405 -17.95 -6.34 19.16
CA VAL A 405 -17.81 -5.77 17.80
C VAL A 405 -18.74 -4.57 17.63
N MET A 406 -19.98 -4.66 18.13
CA MET A 406 -20.93 -3.54 18.11
C MET A 406 -20.41 -2.35 18.91
N GLN A 407 -19.83 -2.57 20.10
CA GLN A 407 -19.26 -1.49 20.91
C GLN A 407 -18.08 -0.82 20.20
N MET A 408 -17.17 -1.61 19.61
CA MET A 408 -16.03 -1.10 18.84
C MET A 408 -16.51 -0.26 17.65
N PHE A 409 -17.48 -0.76 16.90
CA PHE A 409 -18.07 -0.08 15.75
C PHE A 409 -18.76 1.23 16.14
N LEU A 410 -19.59 1.22 17.19
CA LEU A 410 -20.28 2.41 17.67
C LEU A 410 -19.31 3.48 18.18
N GLU A 411 -18.23 3.09 18.87
CA GLU A 411 -17.19 4.06 19.26
C GLU A 411 -16.43 4.61 18.06
N GLY A 412 -16.20 3.80 17.02
CA GLY A 412 -15.65 4.25 15.74
C GLY A 412 -16.52 5.32 15.07
N ILE A 413 -17.83 5.11 15.00
CA ILE A 413 -18.79 6.11 14.49
C ILE A 413 -18.74 7.37 15.34
N LYS A 414 -18.83 7.26 16.67
CA LYS A 414 -18.75 8.43 17.55
C LYS A 414 -17.42 9.18 17.40
N ALA A 415 -16.32 8.49 17.14
CA ALA A 415 -15.03 9.11 16.87
C ALA A 415 -15.06 9.90 15.56
N GLN A 416 -15.66 9.36 14.50
CA GLN A 416 -15.87 10.06 13.22
C GLN A 416 -16.81 11.26 13.36
N GLU A 417 -17.90 11.15 14.12
CA GLU A 417 -18.82 12.28 14.38
C GLU A 417 -18.17 13.41 15.17
N ARG A 418 -17.24 13.07 16.07
CA ARG A 418 -16.43 14.05 16.83
C ARG A 418 -15.36 14.70 15.97
N ASP A 419 -15.02 14.14 14.81
CA ASP A 419 -14.09 14.75 13.86
C ASP A 419 -14.81 15.80 12.98
N PRO A 420 -14.57 17.10 13.18
CA PRO A 420 -15.28 18.15 12.43
C PRO A 420 -15.04 18.08 10.93
N PHE A 421 -13.89 17.54 10.49
CA PHE A 421 -13.58 17.39 9.07
C PHE A 421 -14.47 16.31 8.44
N THR A 422 -14.55 15.12 9.04
CA THR A 422 -15.46 14.06 8.60
C THR A 422 -16.92 14.53 8.57
N ALA A 423 -17.39 15.21 9.62
CA ALA A 423 -18.74 15.78 9.66
C ALA A 423 -18.98 16.82 8.55
N TYR A 424 -18.01 17.70 8.28
CA TYR A 424 -18.08 18.66 7.18
C TYR A 424 -18.08 17.97 5.82
N ALA A 425 -17.16 17.02 5.58
CA ALA A 425 -17.03 16.30 4.32
C ALA A 425 -18.32 15.55 3.99
N ASN A 426 -18.91 14.83 4.96
CA ASN A 426 -20.18 14.14 4.81
C ASN A 426 -21.31 15.11 4.45
N ARG A 427 -21.39 16.26 5.14
CA ARG A 427 -22.42 17.28 4.87
C ARG A 427 -22.21 17.96 3.52
N ALA A 428 -20.96 18.26 3.14
CA ALA A 428 -20.61 18.85 1.85
C ALA A 428 -20.94 17.90 0.71
N GLN A 429 -20.64 16.60 0.86
CA GLN A 429 -20.99 15.56 -0.10
C GLN A 429 -22.51 15.42 -0.24
N GLU A 430 -23.25 15.47 0.87
CA GLU A 430 -24.71 15.41 0.84
C GLU A 430 -25.32 16.64 0.16
N GLN A 431 -24.87 17.84 0.51
CA GLN A 431 -25.30 19.08 -0.15
C GLN A 431 -24.92 19.09 -1.64
N TRP A 432 -23.74 18.56 -1.98
CA TRP A 432 -23.33 18.38 -3.36
C TRP A 432 -24.26 17.41 -4.09
N ARG A 433 -24.61 16.26 -3.51
CA ARG A 433 -25.57 15.31 -4.09
C ARG A 433 -26.94 15.93 -4.31
N ILE A 434 -27.47 16.67 -3.34
CA ILE A 434 -28.76 17.38 -3.45
C ILE A 434 -28.71 18.47 -4.54
N SER A 435 -27.64 19.27 -4.56
CA SER A 435 -27.42 20.32 -5.55
C SER A 435 -27.22 19.75 -6.95
N ALA A 436 -26.44 18.68 -7.08
CA ALA A 436 -26.25 17.94 -8.32
C ALA A 436 -27.58 17.36 -8.81
N ARG A 437 -28.38 16.70 -7.96
CA ARG A 437 -29.68 16.16 -8.36
C ARG A 437 -30.66 17.24 -8.84
N SER A 438 -30.63 18.44 -8.24
CA SER A 438 -31.52 19.55 -8.62
C SER A 438 -31.03 20.37 -9.81
N LYS A 439 -29.72 20.41 -10.07
CA LYS A 439 -29.10 21.23 -11.13
C LYS A 439 -28.50 20.43 -12.28
N ALA A 440 -28.37 19.10 -12.16
CA ALA A 440 -27.86 18.24 -13.22
C ALA A 440 -28.90 18.12 -14.33
N THR A 441 -28.70 18.92 -15.38
CA THR A 441 -29.39 18.80 -16.66
C THR A 441 -28.35 18.49 -17.73
N ALA A 442 -28.79 18.02 -18.89
CA ALA A 442 -27.91 17.78 -20.03
C ALA A 442 -27.10 19.04 -20.42
N VAL A 443 -27.64 20.24 -20.18
CA VAL A 443 -26.97 21.53 -20.42
C VAL A 443 -25.88 21.78 -19.38
N THR A 444 -26.17 21.60 -18.09
CA THR A 444 -25.18 21.76 -17.01
C THR A 444 -24.04 20.77 -17.11
N MET A 445 -24.31 19.52 -17.54
CA MET A 445 -23.26 18.53 -17.77
C MET A 445 -22.41 18.87 -19.00
N LYS A 446 -23.01 19.36 -20.09
CA LYS A 446 -22.26 19.88 -21.26
C LYS A 446 -21.40 21.10 -20.89
N ASP A 447 -21.92 21.99 -20.06
CA ASP A 447 -21.19 23.16 -19.55
C ASP A 447 -20.06 22.78 -18.58
N ALA A 448 -20.25 21.77 -17.74
CA ALA A 448 -19.18 21.25 -16.88
C ALA A 448 -18.06 20.62 -17.71
N LEU A 449 -18.42 19.83 -18.73
CA LEU A 449 -17.46 19.21 -19.65
C LEU A 449 -16.68 20.27 -20.44
N SER A 450 -17.36 21.31 -20.91
CA SER A 450 -16.71 22.42 -21.61
C SER A 450 -15.79 23.21 -20.68
N ARG A 451 -16.15 23.40 -19.41
CA ARG A 451 -15.33 24.11 -18.41
C ARG A 451 -14.09 23.36 -17.96
N ILE A 452 -14.18 22.04 -17.73
CA ILE A 452 -13.03 21.20 -17.39
C ILE A 452 -12.03 21.16 -18.57
N LEU A 453 -12.54 21.20 -19.81
CA LEU A 453 -11.74 21.22 -21.03
C LEU A 453 -11.45 22.64 -21.56
N SER A 454 -11.83 23.71 -20.85
CA SER A 454 -11.75 25.10 -21.34
C SER A 454 -10.42 25.82 -21.11
N VAL A 455 -9.34 25.08 -20.83
CA VAL A 455 -8.03 25.56 -21.23
C VAL A 455 -7.75 24.96 -22.60
N PRO A 456 -8.13 25.62 -23.72
CA PRO A 456 -7.65 25.19 -25.01
C PRO A 456 -6.13 25.23 -24.94
N CYS A 457 -5.50 24.07 -25.06
CA CYS A 457 -4.07 23.92 -25.10
C CYS A 457 -3.55 24.83 -26.24
N LYS A 458 -2.96 25.98 -25.89
CA LYS A 458 -2.45 26.94 -26.89
C LYS A 458 -1.15 26.46 -27.53
N GLU A 459 -0.53 25.44 -26.95
CA GLU A 459 0.64 24.76 -27.49
C GLU A 459 0.34 23.27 -27.60
N HIS A 460 0.32 22.76 -28.84
CA HIS A 460 0.11 21.34 -29.09
C HIS A 460 1.38 20.57 -28.72
N TYR A 461 1.50 20.12 -27.48
CA TYR A 461 2.47 19.07 -27.17
C TYR A 461 1.87 17.73 -27.62
N THR A 462 2.37 17.23 -28.75
CA THR A 462 2.07 15.86 -29.18
C THR A 462 2.93 14.93 -28.35
N ALA A 463 2.39 14.38 -27.26
CA ALA A 463 3.00 13.22 -26.62
C ALA A 463 2.79 12.01 -27.54
N VAL A 464 3.85 11.60 -28.25
CA VAL A 464 3.85 10.37 -29.05
C VAL A 464 4.19 9.22 -28.12
N ALA A 465 3.18 8.53 -27.60
CA ALA A 465 3.37 7.18 -27.09
C ALA A 465 3.52 6.23 -28.29
N LEU A 466 4.74 5.77 -28.55
CA LEU A 466 5.02 4.76 -29.57
C LEU A 466 4.50 3.40 -29.10
N ILE A 467 3.27 3.07 -29.48
CA ILE A 467 2.75 1.70 -29.41
C ILE A 467 3.27 0.95 -30.65
N PRO A 468 3.98 -0.20 -30.52
CA PRO A 468 4.39 -0.98 -31.68
C PRO A 468 3.16 -1.49 -32.43
N ARG A 469 3.07 -1.15 -33.71
CA ARG A 469 1.96 -1.51 -34.59
C ARG A 469 2.06 -2.96 -35.06
N ALA A 470 0.99 -3.71 -34.86
CA ALA A 470 0.67 -4.88 -35.68
C ALA A 470 0.53 -4.49 -37.18
N PRO A 471 0.79 -5.41 -38.13
CA PRO A 471 0.86 -5.08 -39.55
C PRO A 471 -0.50 -4.65 -40.11
N ARG A 472 -0.55 -3.45 -40.69
CA ARG A 472 -1.74 -2.77 -41.24
C ARG A 472 -2.41 -3.45 -42.45
N LEU A 473 -1.95 -4.62 -42.89
CA LEU A 473 -2.48 -5.32 -44.05
C LEU A 473 -3.67 -6.26 -43.74
N GLN A 474 -3.82 -6.74 -42.50
CA GLN A 474 -4.95 -7.63 -42.15
C GLN A 474 -6.27 -6.88 -41.89
N LEU A 475 -6.22 -5.63 -41.41
CA LEU A 475 -7.42 -4.84 -41.10
C LEU A 475 -8.13 -4.32 -42.36
N ILE A 476 -7.40 -4.15 -43.47
CA ILE A 476 -7.98 -3.78 -44.77
C ILE A 476 -8.64 -4.98 -45.44
N LEU A 477 -8.04 -6.18 -45.32
CA LEU A 477 -8.60 -7.42 -45.85
C LEU A 477 -9.87 -7.87 -45.09
N ALA A 478 -9.89 -7.73 -43.76
CA ALA A 478 -11.06 -8.08 -42.95
C ALA A 478 -12.29 -7.18 -43.22
N ASN A 479 -12.06 -5.90 -43.53
CA ASN A 479 -13.14 -4.97 -43.86
C ASN A 479 -13.63 -5.12 -45.32
N LEU A 480 -12.76 -5.50 -46.25
CA LEU A 480 -13.16 -5.79 -47.63
C LEU A 480 -13.97 -7.09 -47.74
N ALA A 481 -13.60 -8.15 -47.00
CA ALA A 481 -14.36 -9.40 -46.95
C ALA A 481 -15.77 -9.23 -46.36
N ARG A 482 -15.95 -8.27 -45.43
CA ARG A 482 -17.28 -7.92 -44.86
C ARG A 482 -18.16 -7.12 -45.81
N LEU A 483 -17.57 -6.37 -46.74
CA LEU A 483 -18.30 -5.58 -47.74
C LEU A 483 -18.78 -6.43 -48.92
N GLU A 484 -18.09 -7.54 -49.25
CA GLU A 484 -18.48 -8.41 -50.38
C GLU A 484 -19.77 -9.21 -50.16
N GLN A 485 -20.17 -9.46 -48.90
CA GLN A 485 -21.37 -10.25 -48.59
C GLN A 485 -22.70 -9.50 -48.81
N ASN A 486 -22.70 -8.17 -48.96
CA ASN A 486 -23.93 -7.36 -48.93
C ASN A 486 -24.16 -6.47 -50.17
N LEU A 487 -23.56 -6.76 -51.33
CA LEU A 487 -23.71 -5.93 -52.54
C LEU A 487 -24.30 -6.70 -53.73
N SER A 488 -25.36 -6.14 -54.32
CA SER A 488 -26.03 -6.68 -55.52
C SER A 488 -25.13 -6.60 -56.77
N LYS A 489 -25.43 -7.42 -57.79
CA LYS A 489 -24.61 -7.58 -59.00
C LYS A 489 -24.34 -6.27 -59.77
N GLU A 490 -25.25 -5.31 -59.73
CA GLU A 490 -25.09 -4.03 -60.44
C GLU A 490 -24.06 -3.11 -59.75
N SER A 491 -23.96 -3.17 -58.42
CA SER A 491 -22.97 -2.39 -57.66
C SER A 491 -21.52 -2.87 -57.86
N LYS A 492 -21.33 -4.13 -58.26
CA LYS A 492 -19.98 -4.71 -58.52
C LYS A 492 -19.36 -4.16 -59.81
N VAL A 493 -20.17 -3.84 -60.81
CA VAL A 493 -19.69 -3.30 -62.10
C VAL A 493 -19.29 -1.82 -61.97
N ALA A 494 -20.02 -1.04 -61.16
CA ALA A 494 -19.71 0.36 -60.88
C ALA A 494 -18.41 0.55 -60.07
N ILE A 495 -18.12 -0.34 -59.11
CA ILE A 495 -16.89 -0.29 -58.32
C ILE A 495 -15.67 -0.72 -59.14
N ALA A 496 -15.81 -1.72 -60.03
CA ALA A 496 -14.73 -2.13 -60.92
C ALA A 496 -14.32 -1.01 -61.91
N THR A 497 -15.31 -0.27 -62.43
CA THR A 497 -15.05 0.87 -63.32
C THR A 497 -14.43 2.06 -62.58
N ALA A 498 -14.85 2.34 -61.34
CA ALA A 498 -14.22 3.37 -60.51
C ALA A 498 -12.78 3.00 -60.10
N GLY A 499 -12.51 1.73 -59.80
CA GLY A 499 -11.20 1.23 -59.41
C GLY A 499 -10.15 1.34 -60.52
N VAL A 500 -10.52 1.05 -61.78
CA VAL A 500 -9.62 1.19 -62.93
C VAL A 500 -9.26 2.66 -63.19
N VAL A 501 -10.20 3.59 -62.97
CA VAL A 501 -9.94 5.03 -63.12
C VAL A 501 -9.00 5.56 -62.03
N VAL A 502 -9.15 5.09 -60.79
CA VAL A 502 -8.27 5.49 -59.66
C VAL A 502 -6.86 4.91 -59.82
N ILE A 503 -6.72 3.65 -60.25
CA ILE A 503 -5.41 3.04 -60.49
C ILE A 503 -4.74 3.66 -61.73
N GLY A 504 -5.50 3.92 -62.80
CA GLY A 504 -4.98 4.61 -64.00
C GLY A 504 -4.49 6.03 -63.70
N THR A 505 -5.22 6.79 -62.87
CA THR A 505 -4.80 8.15 -62.47
C THR A 505 -3.64 8.14 -61.46
N ALA A 506 -3.55 7.14 -60.60
CA ALA A 506 -2.41 6.95 -59.70
C ALA A 506 -1.12 6.56 -60.47
N ILE A 507 -1.22 5.64 -61.45
CA ILE A 507 -0.09 5.26 -62.30
C ILE A 507 0.34 6.44 -63.18
N TRP A 508 -0.60 7.18 -63.78
CA TRP A 508 -0.28 8.38 -64.57
C TRP A 508 0.43 9.46 -63.74
N ARG A 509 -0.06 9.75 -62.52
CA ARG A 509 0.60 10.69 -61.59
C ARG A 509 1.98 10.22 -61.14
N TYR A 510 2.21 8.90 -61.05
CA TYR A 510 3.51 8.35 -60.68
C TYR A 510 4.51 8.38 -61.85
N THR A 511 4.05 8.22 -63.10
CA THR A 511 4.92 8.30 -64.29
C THR A 511 5.28 9.72 -64.75
N VAL A 512 4.49 10.75 -64.40
CA VAL A 512 4.74 12.15 -64.81
C VAL A 512 5.68 12.90 -63.82
N ARG A 513 6.11 12.27 -62.72
CA ARG A 513 7.01 12.87 -61.72
C ARG A 513 8.38 12.19 -61.61
N ARG A 514 8.84 11.52 -62.67
CA ARG A 514 10.25 11.11 -62.82
C ARG A 514 10.88 11.80 -64.02
#